data_AF-A0A847MLB7-F1
#
_entry.id   AF-A0A847MLB7-F1
#
_cell.length_a   1.000
_cell.length_b   1.000
_cell.length_c   1.000
_cell.angle_alpha   90.00
_cell.angle_beta   90.00
_cell.angle_gamma   90.00
#
_symmetry.space_group_name_H-M   'P 1'
#
loop_
_entity.id
_entity.type
_entity.pdbx_description
1 polymer ?
#
loop_
_entity_poly.entity_id
_entity_poly.type
_entity_poly.pdbx_seq_one_letter_code
_entity_poly.pdbx_strand_id
1 'polypeptide(L)'
;ASFARQHKSSTIKNSELEQQKDLIIKNIKRDESGFIQQMDQLNLVYDERNFLTEIRKEGATLANYAYDGLNQRIRKTTPEGETQYYYLNQQLVAEAFVPARRSDKGYASSWSERAHITRRYIYDGILPVALIDYSEDINGKLYFVHSDGSGQPFLVTNESQEAVWLADNDTFGQSHPIIEHIEFNLRLPGQYYDAESGLHQNLYRNYDPEVGHYLEPDPLGPVSSNDTFGYANQNPRQFVDPLGLLMFVFDGTTNTPSSQTNAYKLGQLYNEGPMYYLEGIGTKEAQNKAYNFFQNYHKEMDKTHKVSESSMIQRMYARSLLEWQMPEFIPAVNEDKLFANMAPYMLNMQWMQLIEEMAKITSKGPLLDNTFHIDLSGFSRGAALASIFANKINQYTNFDYFEYTAKWLPPGQQQIKACVNLRFVGLFDTVHQLGALGKDNQNFDYTVSPAWSTFAHAIALNEHRKIMPLTRFKDEKTTNVYEQGFLGNHSDIGGSIFPKDLTASHNPLRGSYGDLGNIPLAWIYDMAIGTEVQLKPLNSLSQWQLHTLQNPLLHMNGQFESDKTSGSRLLLDRKIYSTKGESQGLQSRHEELGASLRKQHVAFVDFQISA
;
A
#
# COMPACT_ATOMS: atom_id res chain seq x y z
N ALA A 1 -2.21 35.12 -5.02
CA ALA A 1 -1.48 34.97 -6.29
C ALA A 1 -2.43 34.30 -7.26
N SER A 2 -2.65 34.91 -8.42
CA SER A 2 -3.58 34.41 -9.41
C SER A 2 -2.87 33.38 -10.31
N PHE A 3 -3.34 32.13 -10.34
CA PHE A 3 -2.72 31.05 -11.11
C PHE A 3 -3.09 31.19 -12.58
N ALA A 4 -2.11 31.13 -13.48
CA ALA A 4 -2.23 31.52 -14.88
C ALA A 4 -1.75 30.39 -15.82
N ARG A 5 -2.60 29.95 -16.76
CA ARG A 5 -2.27 28.90 -17.77
C ARG A 5 -1.97 29.49 -19.15
N GLN A 6 -1.03 28.90 -19.92
CA GLN A 6 -0.82 29.18 -21.35
C GLN A 6 -0.91 27.89 -22.19
N HIS A 7 -1.79 27.86 -23.19
CA HIS A 7 -1.77 26.80 -24.20
C HIS A 7 -0.83 27.15 -25.39
N LYS A 8 -0.10 26.16 -25.91
CA LYS A 8 0.54 26.19 -27.24
C LYS A 8 0.22 24.90 -27.97
N SER A 9 -0.35 25.00 -29.17
CA SER A 9 -0.33 23.96 -30.19
C SER A 9 0.31 24.54 -31.45
N SER A 10 1.07 23.73 -32.19
CA SER A 10 1.56 24.09 -33.52
C SER A 10 1.51 22.90 -34.45
N THR A 11 0.76 23.00 -35.55
CA THR A 11 1.29 22.94 -36.92
C THR A 11 0.33 23.66 -37.86
N ILE A 12 0.88 24.55 -38.70
CA ILE A 12 0.15 25.46 -39.61
C ILE A 12 -0.17 24.76 -40.94
N LYS A 13 -1.38 24.96 -41.46
CA LYS A 13 -1.59 25.24 -42.90
C LYS A 13 -2.64 26.34 -43.08
N ASN A 14 -2.12 27.50 -43.45
CA ASN A 14 -2.69 28.66 -44.15
C ASN A 14 -4.19 28.99 -44.07
N SER A 15 -4.38 30.27 -43.76
CA SER A 15 -5.52 31.16 -44.07
C SER A 15 -6.80 31.03 -43.27
N GLU A 16 -6.71 31.25 -41.96
CA GLU A 16 -7.71 32.00 -41.19
C GLU A 16 -7.05 32.55 -39.92
N LEU A 17 -7.21 33.84 -39.66
CA LEU A 17 -6.72 34.51 -38.45
C LEU A 17 -7.61 34.11 -37.28
N GLU A 18 -7.25 33.07 -36.53
CA GLU A 18 -7.86 32.83 -35.21
C GLU A 18 -7.18 33.69 -34.12
N GLN A 19 -7.99 34.42 -33.38
CA GLN A 19 -7.58 35.32 -32.30
C GLN A 19 -7.14 34.55 -31.06
N GLN A 20 -5.89 34.84 -30.67
CA GLN A 20 -5.27 34.90 -29.35
C GLN A 20 -5.87 34.15 -28.13
N LYS A 21 -5.02 33.26 -27.59
CA LYS A 21 -4.99 32.58 -26.28
C LYS A 21 -5.65 33.28 -25.10
N ASP A 22 -6.60 32.59 -24.46
CA ASP A 22 -7.06 32.91 -23.11
C ASP A 22 -6.06 32.41 -22.05
N LEU A 23 -5.63 33.33 -21.19
CA LEU A 23 -4.99 33.03 -19.91
C LEU A 23 -6.11 32.81 -18.90
N ILE A 24 -6.30 31.58 -18.43
CA ILE A 24 -7.21 31.30 -17.32
C ILE A 24 -6.53 31.80 -16.04
N ILE A 25 -7.13 32.80 -15.39
CA ILE A 25 -6.63 33.42 -14.16
C ILE A 25 -7.71 33.30 -13.08
N LYS A 26 -7.49 32.40 -12.11
CA LYS A 26 -8.39 32.21 -10.96
C LYS A 26 -8.14 33.25 -9.87
N ASN A 27 -9.21 33.83 -9.32
CA ASN A 27 -9.15 34.74 -8.17
C ASN A 27 -9.24 33.95 -6.87
N ILE A 28 -8.08 33.63 -6.29
CA ILE A 28 -7.99 32.78 -5.08
C ILE A 28 -7.60 33.61 -3.85
N LYS A 29 -8.35 33.43 -2.75
CA LYS A 29 -7.99 33.85 -1.40
C LYS A 29 -7.78 32.62 -0.53
N ARG A 30 -6.63 32.56 0.14
CA ARG A 30 -6.25 31.50 1.07
C ARG A 30 -6.18 32.03 2.49
N ASP A 31 -6.36 31.15 3.47
CA ASP A 31 -6.00 31.43 4.86
C ASP A 31 -4.49 31.29 5.11
N GLU A 32 -4.06 31.52 6.35
CA GLU A 32 -2.66 31.44 6.77
C GLU A 32 -2.08 30.02 6.67
N SER A 33 -2.93 28.99 6.67
CA SER A 33 -2.52 27.57 6.54
C SER A 33 -2.49 27.12 5.08
N GLY A 34 -2.88 27.98 4.14
CA GLY A 34 -2.85 27.71 2.71
C GLY A 34 -4.14 27.13 2.14
N PHE A 35 -5.22 27.00 2.90
CA PHE A 35 -6.52 26.51 2.39
C PHE A 35 -7.29 27.61 1.67
N ILE A 36 -7.92 27.30 0.55
CA ILE A 36 -8.71 28.26 -0.23
C ILE A 36 -9.99 28.59 0.51
N GLN A 37 -10.18 29.83 0.95
CA GLN A 37 -11.47 30.30 1.48
C GLN A 37 -12.41 30.79 0.38
N GLN A 38 -11.83 31.37 -0.69
CA GLN A 38 -12.58 31.88 -1.83
C GLN A 38 -11.82 31.60 -3.13
N MET A 39 -12.50 31.06 -4.14
CA MET A 39 -12.00 30.89 -5.50
C MET A 39 -13.05 31.36 -6.50
N ASP A 40 -12.75 32.45 -7.21
CA ASP A 40 -13.71 33.18 -8.05
C ASP A 40 -15.00 33.51 -7.27
N GLN A 41 -16.12 32.88 -7.66
CA GLN A 41 -17.43 33.04 -7.03
C GLN A 41 -17.72 31.98 -5.96
N LEU A 42 -16.84 30.98 -5.79
CA LEU A 42 -16.98 29.91 -4.83
C LEU A 42 -16.36 30.30 -3.50
N ASN A 43 -17.06 30.01 -2.40
CA ASN A 43 -16.52 29.99 -1.05
C ASN A 43 -16.43 28.53 -0.61
N LEU A 44 -15.30 28.15 -0.04
CA LEU A 44 -15.01 26.78 0.36
C LEU A 44 -14.85 26.73 1.88
N VAL A 45 -15.46 25.73 2.52
CA VAL A 45 -15.44 25.55 3.97
C VAL A 45 -14.85 24.18 4.29
N TYR A 46 -13.91 24.14 5.22
CA TYR A 46 -13.20 22.92 5.63
C TYR A 46 -13.55 22.56 7.07
N ASP A 47 -13.49 21.27 7.39
CA ASP A 47 -13.55 20.80 8.79
C ASP A 47 -12.19 20.91 9.50
N GLU A 48 -12.17 20.56 10.79
CA GLU A 48 -10.97 20.51 11.63
C GLU A 48 -9.93 19.46 11.21
N ARG A 49 -10.31 18.54 10.30
CA ARG A 49 -9.41 17.56 9.66
C ARG A 49 -8.96 18.02 8.28
N ASN A 50 -9.26 19.28 7.91
CA ASN A 50 -8.93 19.91 6.64
C ASN A 50 -9.61 19.31 5.40
N PHE A 51 -10.77 18.66 5.56
CA PHE A 51 -11.58 18.21 4.43
C PHE A 51 -12.57 19.28 3.99
N LEU A 52 -12.71 19.47 2.68
CA LEU A 52 -13.74 20.33 2.11
C LEU A 52 -15.12 19.76 2.45
N THR A 53 -15.86 20.45 3.33
CA THR A 53 -17.19 20.01 3.80
C THR A 53 -18.33 20.81 3.20
N GLU A 54 -18.07 22.00 2.68
CA GLU A 54 -19.11 22.81 2.03
C GLU A 54 -18.55 23.71 0.92
N ILE A 55 -19.30 23.84 -0.17
CA ILE A 55 -19.07 24.85 -1.22
C ILE A 55 -20.29 25.75 -1.30
N ARG A 56 -20.07 27.07 -1.33
CA ARG A 56 -21.11 28.10 -1.50
C ARG A 56 -20.83 28.97 -2.70
N LYS A 57 -21.87 29.44 -3.39
CA LYS A 57 -21.78 30.46 -4.45
C LYS A 57 -22.78 31.56 -4.15
N GLU A 58 -22.32 32.81 -4.14
CA GLU A 58 -23.16 33.99 -3.85
C GLU A 58 -23.95 33.87 -2.52
N GLY A 59 -23.40 33.17 -1.53
CA GLY A 59 -24.01 32.96 -0.22
C GLY A 59 -24.96 31.75 -0.12
N ALA A 60 -25.28 31.09 -1.23
CA ALA A 60 -26.07 29.86 -1.25
C ALA A 60 -25.15 28.62 -1.25
N THR A 61 -25.48 27.61 -0.44
CA THR A 61 -24.77 26.32 -0.44
C THR A 61 -25.06 25.55 -1.72
N LEU A 62 -24.01 25.20 -2.47
CA LEU A 62 -24.08 24.35 -3.65
C LEU A 62 -24.02 22.87 -3.28
N ALA A 63 -23.09 22.52 -2.40
CA ALA A 63 -22.95 21.16 -1.91
C ALA A 63 -22.39 21.12 -0.49
N ASN A 64 -22.81 20.10 0.26
CA ASN A 64 -22.17 19.65 1.50
C ASN A 64 -21.59 18.25 1.31
N TYR A 65 -20.48 17.97 1.97
CA TYR A 65 -19.81 16.67 1.90
C TYR A 65 -19.59 16.08 3.29
N ALA A 66 -19.62 14.74 3.39
CA ALA A 66 -19.26 14.02 4.61
C ALA A 66 -18.25 12.92 4.30
N TYR A 67 -17.34 12.71 5.25
CA TYR A 67 -16.23 11.76 5.13
C TYR A 67 -16.23 10.78 6.29
N ASP A 68 -15.79 9.54 6.05
CA ASP A 68 -15.64 8.54 7.11
C ASP A 68 -14.30 8.66 7.86
N GLY A 69 -14.01 7.67 8.73
CA GLY A 69 -12.74 7.60 9.47
C GLY A 69 -11.55 7.09 8.66
N LEU A 70 -11.76 6.73 7.39
CA LEU A 70 -10.73 6.39 6.41
C LEU A 70 -10.55 7.52 5.39
N ASN A 71 -11.11 8.70 5.66
CA ASN A 71 -11.04 9.90 4.82
C ASN A 71 -11.68 9.74 3.43
N GLN A 72 -12.57 8.76 3.27
CA GLN A 72 -13.35 8.58 2.04
C GLN A 72 -14.60 9.44 2.09
N ARG A 73 -14.93 10.12 0.99
CA ARG A 73 -16.16 10.91 0.90
C ARG A 73 -17.35 9.96 0.79
N ILE A 74 -18.11 9.79 1.88
CA ILE A 74 -19.26 8.88 1.92
C ILE A 74 -20.57 9.54 1.52
N ARG A 75 -20.62 10.88 1.46
CA ARG A 75 -21.85 11.63 1.15
C ARG A 75 -21.57 12.96 0.45
N LYS A 76 -22.44 13.30 -0.49
CA LYS A 76 -22.59 14.62 -1.11
C LYS A 76 -24.06 15.03 -1.08
N THR A 77 -24.39 16.22 -0.58
CA THR A 77 -25.77 16.74 -0.57
C THR A 77 -25.84 18.04 -1.35
N THR A 78 -26.71 18.08 -2.36
CA THR A 78 -27.01 19.21 -3.26
C THR A 78 -28.50 19.58 -3.15
N PRO A 79 -28.96 20.69 -3.75
CA PRO A 79 -30.40 21.00 -3.82
C PRO A 79 -31.26 19.89 -4.46
N GLU A 80 -30.67 19.09 -5.35
CA GLU A 80 -31.33 17.98 -6.05
C GLU A 80 -31.52 16.77 -5.14
N GLY A 81 -30.56 16.51 -4.25
CA GLY A 81 -30.58 15.37 -3.34
C GLY A 81 -29.21 15.00 -2.77
N GLU A 82 -29.18 13.85 -2.12
CA GLU A 82 -27.98 13.28 -1.51
C GLU A 82 -27.45 12.11 -2.35
N THR A 83 -26.19 12.18 -2.76
CA THR A 83 -25.41 11.06 -3.30
C THR A 83 -24.63 10.41 -2.16
N GLN A 84 -24.71 9.09 -2.06
CA GLN A 84 -23.94 8.26 -1.13
C GLN A 84 -22.93 7.44 -1.90
N TYR A 85 -21.70 7.36 -1.40
CA TYR A 85 -20.59 6.68 -2.05
C TYR A 85 -20.16 5.46 -1.24
N TYR A 86 -19.90 4.35 -1.91
CA TYR A 86 -19.48 3.09 -1.30
C TYR A 86 -18.13 2.67 -1.84
N TYR A 87 -17.23 2.30 -0.94
CA TYR A 87 -15.86 1.95 -1.28
C TYR A 87 -15.53 0.51 -0.88
N LEU A 88 -14.65 -0.12 -1.65
CA LEU A 88 -13.97 -1.36 -1.32
C LEU A 88 -12.47 -1.14 -1.57
N ASN A 89 -11.62 -1.40 -0.58
CA ASN A 89 -10.16 -1.17 -0.70
C ASN A 89 -9.79 0.27 -1.14
N GLN A 90 -10.48 1.29 -0.62
CA GLN A 90 -10.31 2.72 -0.98
C GLN A 90 -10.70 3.08 -2.44
N GLN A 91 -11.36 2.17 -3.15
CA GLN A 91 -11.84 2.39 -4.52
C GLN A 91 -13.36 2.53 -4.52
N LEU A 92 -13.89 3.53 -5.21
CA LEU A 92 -15.33 3.78 -5.32
C LEU A 92 -15.99 2.66 -6.13
N VAL A 93 -16.79 1.81 -5.49
CA VAL A 93 -17.43 0.66 -6.16
C VAL A 93 -18.92 0.87 -6.44
N ALA A 94 -19.58 1.80 -5.75
CA ALA A 94 -20.98 2.10 -6.01
C ALA A 94 -21.40 3.50 -5.56
N GLU A 95 -22.49 3.98 -6.16
CA GLU A 95 -23.21 5.19 -5.77
C GLU A 95 -24.68 4.88 -5.49
N ALA A 96 -25.28 5.63 -4.57
CA ALA A 96 -26.72 5.68 -4.37
C ALA A 96 -27.21 7.12 -4.34
N PHE A 97 -28.44 7.36 -4.78
CA PHE A 97 -29.05 8.68 -4.77
C PHE A 97 -30.31 8.70 -3.91
N VAL A 98 -30.49 9.78 -3.16
CA VAL A 98 -31.65 10.06 -2.31
C VAL A 98 -32.20 11.44 -2.68
N PRO A 99 -33.38 11.52 -3.33
CA PRO A 99 -33.93 12.80 -3.80
C PRO A 99 -34.32 13.74 -2.65
N ALA A 100 -34.12 15.05 -2.83
CA ALA A 100 -34.37 16.07 -1.80
C ALA A 100 -35.85 16.20 -1.42
N ARG A 101 -36.77 16.08 -2.40
CA ARG A 101 -38.22 16.06 -2.15
C ARG A 101 -38.69 14.63 -1.93
N ARG A 102 -38.96 14.27 -0.67
CA ARG A 102 -39.82 13.11 -0.37
C ARG A 102 -41.26 13.48 -0.70
N SER A 103 -42.00 12.59 -1.36
CA SER A 103 -43.44 12.79 -1.49
C SER A 103 -44.05 12.86 -0.08
N ASP A 104 -44.66 14.01 0.29
CA ASP A 104 -45.27 14.24 1.61
C ASP A 104 -46.37 13.23 1.98
N LYS A 105 -46.82 12.44 1.01
CA LYS A 105 -47.66 11.26 1.20
C LYS A 105 -46.73 10.04 1.17
N GLY A 106 -46.62 9.32 2.29
CA GLY A 106 -45.62 8.29 2.60
C GLY A 106 -45.52 7.04 1.71
N TYR A 107 -45.85 7.12 0.42
CA TYR A 107 -45.51 6.15 -0.61
C TYR A 107 -45.10 6.90 -1.88
N ALA A 108 -43.79 7.08 -2.07
CA ALA A 108 -43.23 7.46 -3.37
C ALA A 108 -43.75 6.51 -4.45
N SER A 109 -44.30 7.07 -5.52
CA SER A 109 -45.04 6.34 -6.56
C SER A 109 -44.11 5.77 -7.66
N SER A 110 -42.91 6.33 -7.79
CA SER A 110 -41.86 5.87 -8.71
C SER A 110 -40.62 5.38 -7.95
N TRP A 111 -39.86 4.45 -8.54
CA TRP A 111 -38.56 4.00 -8.00
C TRP A 111 -37.56 5.16 -7.87
N SER A 112 -37.58 6.09 -8.83
CA SER A 112 -36.72 7.29 -8.84
C SER A 112 -37.00 8.29 -7.71
N GLU A 113 -38.13 8.15 -7.01
CA GLU A 113 -38.53 9.01 -5.88
C GLU A 113 -38.05 8.47 -4.51
N ARG A 114 -37.29 7.36 -4.48
CA ARG A 114 -36.75 6.72 -3.27
C ARG A 114 -35.23 6.65 -3.31
N ALA A 115 -34.62 6.37 -2.16
CA ALA A 115 -33.21 6.02 -2.10
C ALA A 115 -32.93 4.75 -2.92
N HIS A 116 -31.98 4.80 -3.86
CA HIS A 116 -31.62 3.66 -4.70
C HIS A 116 -30.16 3.70 -5.13
N ILE A 117 -29.56 2.53 -5.36
CA ILE A 117 -28.25 2.43 -6.03
C ILE A 117 -28.42 2.98 -7.44
N THR A 118 -27.58 3.94 -7.83
CA THR A 118 -27.56 4.52 -9.19
C THR A 118 -26.47 3.87 -10.02
N ARG A 119 -25.31 3.56 -9.45
CA ARG A 119 -24.16 3.04 -10.22
C ARG A 119 -23.39 1.98 -9.45
N ARG A 120 -22.79 1.04 -10.18
CA ARG A 120 -21.75 0.13 -9.70
C ARG A 120 -20.59 0.11 -10.68
N TYR A 121 -19.38 0.22 -10.18
CA TYR A 121 -18.17 0.25 -11.00
C TYR A 121 -17.43 -1.08 -10.91
N ILE A 122 -16.86 -1.50 -12.04
CA ILE A 122 -16.04 -2.71 -12.17
C ILE A 122 -14.65 -2.28 -12.62
N TYR A 123 -13.63 -2.78 -11.93
CA TYR A 123 -12.24 -2.39 -12.15
C TYR A 123 -11.34 -3.58 -12.47
N ASP A 124 -10.28 -3.30 -13.23
CA ASP A 124 -9.07 -4.12 -13.33
C ASP A 124 -7.91 -3.34 -12.68
N GLY A 125 -7.55 -3.72 -11.45
CA GLY A 125 -6.68 -2.91 -10.61
C GLY A 125 -7.30 -1.54 -10.32
N ILE A 126 -6.63 -0.46 -10.75
CA ILE A 126 -7.11 0.92 -10.60
C ILE A 126 -7.92 1.44 -11.80
N LEU A 127 -8.02 0.65 -12.88
CA LEU A 127 -8.65 1.09 -14.13
C LEU A 127 -10.13 0.69 -14.15
N PRO A 128 -11.08 1.63 -14.35
CA PRO A 128 -12.48 1.29 -14.56
C PRO A 128 -12.62 0.62 -15.92
N VAL A 129 -13.20 -0.58 -15.94
CA VAL A 129 -13.41 -1.36 -17.18
C VAL A 129 -14.89 -1.47 -17.55
N ALA A 130 -15.79 -1.31 -16.58
CA ALA A 130 -17.22 -1.29 -16.84
C ALA A 130 -17.97 -0.57 -15.71
N LEU A 131 -19.21 -0.15 -16.01
CA LEU A 131 -20.17 0.26 -14.99
C LEU A 131 -21.54 -0.36 -15.26
N ILE A 132 -22.32 -0.55 -14.19
CA ILE A 132 -23.73 -0.87 -14.29
C ILE A 132 -24.51 0.35 -13.79
N ASP A 133 -25.30 0.95 -14.67
CA ASP A 133 -26.10 2.14 -14.38
C ASP A 133 -27.56 1.76 -14.18
N TYR A 134 -28.10 2.13 -13.02
CA TYR A 134 -29.47 1.89 -12.61
C TYR A 134 -30.34 3.14 -12.72
N SER A 135 -29.78 4.31 -13.04
CA SER A 135 -30.43 5.63 -12.92
C SER A 135 -31.80 5.75 -13.60
N GLU A 136 -32.00 5.01 -14.71
CA GLU A 136 -33.28 4.96 -15.44
C GLU A 136 -34.08 3.66 -15.24
N ASP A 137 -33.42 2.57 -14.86
CA ASP A 137 -34.00 1.22 -14.77
C ASP A 137 -33.39 0.44 -13.60
N ILE A 138 -34.25 -0.06 -12.71
CA ILE A 138 -33.87 -0.88 -11.56
C ILE A 138 -33.10 -2.15 -11.93
N ASN A 139 -33.25 -2.65 -13.15
CA ASN A 139 -32.51 -3.83 -13.62
C ASN A 139 -31.05 -3.52 -13.96
N GLY A 140 -30.73 -2.24 -14.18
CA GLY A 140 -29.39 -1.78 -14.55
C GLY A 140 -29.03 -2.06 -16.00
N LYS A 141 -28.24 -1.16 -16.60
CA LYS A 141 -27.65 -1.31 -17.93
C LYS A 141 -26.14 -1.40 -17.80
N LEU A 142 -25.53 -2.40 -18.44
CA LEU A 142 -24.07 -2.58 -18.46
C LEU A 142 -23.44 -1.68 -19.54
N TYR A 143 -22.39 -0.97 -19.16
CA TYR A 143 -21.56 -0.19 -20.05
C TYR A 143 -20.10 -0.54 -19.88
N PHE A 144 -19.32 -0.41 -20.96
CA PHE A 144 -17.89 -0.72 -21.01
C PHE A 144 -17.10 0.59 -21.09
N VAL A 145 -16.12 0.73 -20.21
CA VAL A 145 -15.29 1.95 -20.09
C VAL A 145 -13.97 1.73 -20.81
N HIS A 146 -13.58 2.71 -21.61
CA HIS A 146 -12.34 2.70 -22.40
C HIS A 146 -11.49 3.89 -21.96
N SER A 147 -10.29 3.60 -21.46
CA SER A 147 -9.34 4.58 -20.94
C SER A 147 -8.09 4.68 -21.79
N ASP A 148 -7.43 5.85 -21.72
CA ASP A 148 -6.14 6.07 -22.38
C ASP A 148 -4.97 5.48 -21.58
N GLY A 149 -3.73 5.72 -22.03
CA GLY A 149 -2.52 5.20 -21.38
C GLY A 149 -2.24 5.75 -19.97
N SER A 150 -2.89 6.83 -19.56
CA SER A 150 -2.85 7.37 -18.19
C SER A 150 -3.97 6.80 -17.31
N GLY A 151 -4.90 6.05 -17.89
CA GLY A 151 -6.08 5.51 -17.21
C GLY A 151 -7.28 6.46 -17.23
N GLN A 152 -7.20 7.62 -17.90
CA GLN A 152 -8.32 8.55 -18.03
C GLN A 152 -9.37 7.99 -19.01
N PRO A 153 -10.63 7.80 -18.59
CA PRO A 153 -11.70 7.38 -19.49
C PRO A 153 -11.91 8.39 -20.61
N PHE A 154 -11.93 7.94 -21.86
CA PHE A 154 -12.25 8.79 -23.02
C PHE A 154 -13.50 8.34 -23.78
N LEU A 155 -13.91 7.08 -23.62
CA LEU A 155 -15.08 6.50 -24.30
C LEU A 155 -15.81 5.53 -23.36
N VAL A 156 -17.13 5.53 -23.41
CA VAL A 156 -18.00 4.52 -22.81
C VAL A 156 -18.96 3.99 -23.87
N THR A 157 -19.10 2.67 -23.96
CA THR A 157 -19.97 2.01 -24.93
C THR A 157 -21.05 1.16 -24.26
N ASN A 158 -22.22 1.05 -24.90
CA ASN A 158 -23.26 0.10 -24.49
C ASN A 158 -22.97 -1.34 -24.98
N GLU A 159 -23.87 -2.28 -24.69
CA GLU A 159 -23.75 -3.69 -25.13
C GLU A 159 -23.78 -3.86 -26.66
N SER A 160 -24.38 -2.92 -27.38
CA SER A 160 -24.37 -2.86 -28.85
C SER A 160 -23.08 -2.23 -29.42
N GLN A 161 -22.11 -1.89 -28.57
CA GLN A 161 -20.85 -1.18 -28.91
C GLN A 161 -21.05 0.25 -29.44
N GLU A 162 -22.20 0.84 -29.18
CA GLU A 162 -22.46 2.24 -29.54
C GLU A 162 -21.86 3.16 -28.46
N ALA A 163 -21.24 4.26 -28.88
CA ALA A 163 -20.71 5.26 -27.97
C ALA A 163 -21.86 5.97 -27.25
N VAL A 164 -21.90 5.87 -25.93
CA VAL A 164 -22.88 6.56 -25.06
C VAL A 164 -22.26 7.69 -24.26
N TRP A 165 -20.94 7.68 -24.12
CA TRP A 165 -20.17 8.81 -23.62
C TRP A 165 -18.85 8.85 -24.37
N LEU A 166 -18.45 10.01 -24.87
CA LEU A 166 -17.17 10.23 -25.55
C LEU A 166 -16.71 11.62 -25.16
N ALA A 167 -15.49 11.78 -24.67
CA ALA A 167 -14.97 13.07 -24.29
C ALA A 167 -13.66 13.40 -25.00
N ASP A 168 -13.51 14.70 -25.32
CA ASP A 168 -12.20 15.27 -25.59
C ASP A 168 -11.52 15.58 -24.25
N ASN A 169 -10.48 14.82 -23.95
CA ASN A 169 -9.78 14.91 -22.68
C ASN A 169 -8.58 15.85 -22.80
N ASP A 170 -8.54 16.82 -21.89
CA ASP A 170 -7.38 17.68 -21.72
C ASP A 170 -6.29 16.97 -20.90
N THR A 171 -5.08 17.52 -20.96
CA THR A 171 -3.93 16.90 -20.30
C THR A 171 -4.07 16.82 -18.78
N PHE A 172 -4.79 17.76 -18.15
CA PHE A 172 -4.97 17.85 -16.70
C PHE A 172 -6.23 17.13 -16.23
N GLY A 173 -6.76 16.20 -17.02
CA GLY A 173 -7.86 15.36 -16.58
C GLY A 173 -9.24 15.99 -16.79
N GLN A 174 -9.35 17.21 -17.34
CA GLN A 174 -10.64 17.78 -17.72
C GLN A 174 -11.21 16.98 -18.90
N SER A 175 -12.43 16.49 -18.75
CA SER A 175 -13.17 15.87 -19.85
C SER A 175 -14.18 16.87 -20.41
N HIS A 176 -14.22 17.00 -21.74
CA HIS A 176 -15.25 17.73 -22.48
C HIS A 176 -16.08 16.74 -23.28
N PRO A 177 -17.21 16.26 -22.74
CA PRO A 177 -18.07 15.30 -23.44
C PRO A 177 -18.54 15.85 -24.80
N ILE A 178 -18.23 15.11 -25.87
CA ILE A 178 -18.74 15.29 -27.23
C ILE A 178 -20.04 14.49 -27.40
N ILE A 179 -20.09 13.30 -26.78
CA ILE A 179 -21.29 12.48 -26.63
C ILE A 179 -21.54 12.31 -25.15
N GLU A 180 -22.76 12.56 -24.70
CA GLU A 180 -23.17 12.46 -23.29
C GLU A 180 -24.62 11.96 -23.19
N HIS A 181 -24.83 10.69 -23.51
CA HIS A 181 -26.13 10.01 -23.33
C HIS A 181 -26.29 9.47 -21.91
N ILE A 182 -25.19 9.32 -21.18
CA ILE A 182 -25.16 8.96 -19.77
C ILE A 182 -24.28 9.97 -19.02
N GLU A 183 -24.56 10.16 -17.74
CA GLU A 183 -23.67 10.88 -16.83
C GLU A 183 -22.53 9.95 -16.40
N PHE A 184 -21.29 10.42 -16.54
CA PHE A 184 -20.09 9.66 -16.19
C PHE A 184 -19.06 10.58 -15.51
N ASN A 185 -18.80 10.31 -14.22
CA ASN A 185 -18.05 11.22 -13.36
C ASN A 185 -16.62 10.78 -13.04
N LEU A 186 -16.20 9.55 -13.38
CA LEU A 186 -14.80 9.16 -13.19
C LEU A 186 -13.89 9.95 -14.13
N ARG A 187 -12.73 10.38 -13.62
CA ARG A 187 -11.71 11.15 -14.37
C ARG A 187 -10.39 10.38 -14.36
N LEU A 188 -9.26 11.06 -14.08
CA LEU A 188 -7.98 10.36 -13.85
C LEU A 188 -8.13 9.31 -12.73
N PRO A 189 -7.28 8.28 -12.66
CA PRO A 189 -7.39 7.25 -11.63
C PRO A 189 -7.48 7.84 -10.22
N GLY A 190 -8.53 7.47 -9.47
CA GLY A 190 -8.83 7.98 -8.13
C GLY A 190 -9.74 9.23 -8.09
N GLN A 191 -9.96 9.89 -9.23
CA GLN A 191 -10.71 11.15 -9.31
C GLN A 191 -12.19 10.97 -9.65
N TYR A 192 -13.01 11.78 -8.98
CA TYR A 192 -14.44 11.89 -9.19
C TYR A 192 -14.84 13.34 -9.48
N TYR A 193 -15.51 13.59 -10.61
CA TYR A 193 -15.96 14.91 -11.03
C TYR A 193 -17.21 15.38 -10.29
N ASP A 194 -17.15 16.59 -9.74
CA ASP A 194 -18.26 17.27 -9.08
C ASP A 194 -18.79 18.43 -9.93
N ALA A 195 -19.86 18.16 -10.67
CA ALA A 195 -20.48 19.10 -11.60
C ALA A 195 -20.85 20.46 -10.99
N GLU A 196 -21.22 20.50 -9.70
CA GLU A 196 -21.60 21.73 -9.01
C GLU A 196 -20.45 22.72 -8.85
N SER A 197 -19.21 22.24 -8.85
CA SER A 197 -18.01 23.06 -8.61
C SER A 197 -17.04 23.06 -9.78
N GLY A 198 -17.12 22.06 -10.66
CA GLY A 198 -16.13 21.79 -11.69
C GLY A 198 -14.86 21.11 -11.17
N LEU A 199 -14.78 20.83 -9.86
CA LEU A 199 -13.62 20.20 -9.23
C LEU A 199 -13.66 18.68 -9.33
N HIS A 200 -12.50 18.06 -9.19
CA HIS A 200 -12.36 16.61 -9.05
C HIS A 200 -12.00 16.28 -7.61
N GLN A 201 -12.84 15.52 -6.92
CA GLN A 201 -12.48 14.95 -5.63
C GLN A 201 -11.50 13.78 -5.85
N ASN A 202 -10.34 13.81 -5.19
CA ASN A 202 -9.30 12.78 -5.26
C ASN A 202 -8.90 12.34 -3.84
N LEU A 203 -9.76 11.54 -3.21
CA LEU A 203 -9.61 11.08 -1.82
C LEU A 203 -9.29 12.23 -0.84
N TYR A 204 -8.00 12.44 -0.56
CA TYR A 204 -7.51 13.38 0.44
C TYR A 204 -7.51 14.85 -0.01
N ARG A 205 -7.61 15.12 -1.31
CA ARG A 205 -7.53 16.48 -1.86
C ARG A 205 -8.56 16.71 -2.96
N ASN A 206 -8.96 17.95 -3.15
CA ASN A 206 -9.77 18.40 -4.27
C ASN A 206 -8.84 18.99 -5.32
N TYR A 207 -9.09 18.64 -6.57
CA TYR A 207 -8.25 18.97 -7.70
C TYR A 207 -9.02 19.88 -8.67
N ASP A 208 -8.42 21.00 -9.04
CA ASP A 208 -8.92 21.89 -10.08
C ASP A 208 -8.20 21.56 -11.41
N PRO A 209 -8.87 20.87 -12.34
CA PRO A 209 -8.28 20.53 -13.64
C PRO A 209 -8.09 21.75 -14.56
N GLU A 210 -8.78 22.87 -14.32
CA GLU A 210 -8.71 24.07 -15.16
C GLU A 210 -7.32 24.74 -15.05
N VAL A 211 -6.78 24.72 -13.83
CA VAL A 211 -5.43 25.21 -13.50
C VAL A 211 -4.42 24.10 -13.25
N GLY A 212 -4.85 22.84 -13.09
CA GLY A 212 -3.98 21.67 -12.95
C GLY A 212 -3.41 21.46 -11.53
N HIS A 213 -4.07 21.95 -10.49
CA HIS A 213 -3.54 21.98 -9.13
C HIS A 213 -4.56 21.47 -8.10
N TYR A 214 -4.07 20.97 -6.96
CA TYR A 214 -4.87 20.75 -5.77
C TYR A 214 -5.27 22.08 -5.11
N LEU A 215 -6.44 22.09 -4.48
CA LEU A 215 -6.92 23.23 -3.72
C LEU A 215 -6.26 23.28 -2.34
N GLU A 216 -6.07 22.12 -1.73
CA GLU A 216 -5.44 21.96 -0.43
C GLU A 216 -3.92 21.84 -0.58
N PRO A 217 -3.16 22.41 0.37
CA PRO A 217 -1.74 22.14 0.44
C PRO A 217 -1.51 20.64 0.63
N ASP A 218 -0.41 20.14 0.10
CA ASP A 218 0.01 18.77 0.35
C ASP A 218 0.03 18.50 1.86
N PRO A 219 -0.65 17.46 2.37
CA PRO A 219 -0.61 17.08 3.78
C PRO A 219 0.80 16.83 4.32
N LEU A 220 1.78 16.57 3.44
CA LEU A 220 3.21 16.47 3.76
C LEU A 220 3.88 17.83 4.05
N GLY A 221 3.23 18.94 3.74
CA GLY A 221 3.78 20.28 3.86
C GLY A 221 4.72 20.69 2.71
N PRO A 222 5.25 21.92 2.74
CA PRO A 222 6.20 22.41 1.74
C PRO A 222 7.57 21.74 1.95
N VAL A 223 7.76 20.61 1.29
CA VAL A 223 9.09 20.06 0.99
C VAL A 223 9.65 20.81 -0.23
N SER A 224 10.96 20.99 -0.28
CA SER A 224 11.58 21.80 -1.34
C SER A 224 11.25 21.17 -2.72
N SER A 225 11.37 21.84 -3.87
CA SER A 225 10.96 21.39 -5.24
C SER A 225 9.53 20.86 -5.46
N ASN A 226 8.70 20.69 -4.43
CA ASN A 226 7.26 20.52 -4.63
C ASN A 226 6.64 21.85 -4.97
N ASP A 227 5.66 21.82 -5.87
CA ASP A 227 4.58 22.78 -5.74
C ASP A 227 3.66 22.24 -4.64
N THR A 228 3.49 23.00 -3.55
CA THR A 228 2.60 22.66 -2.44
C THR A 228 1.19 22.29 -2.89
N PHE A 229 0.78 22.75 -4.07
CA PHE A 229 -0.52 22.48 -4.68
C PHE A 229 -0.43 21.66 -5.97
N GLY A 230 0.74 21.10 -6.30
CA GLY A 230 0.96 20.45 -7.58
C GLY A 230 0.28 19.09 -7.68
N TYR A 231 -0.42 18.83 -8.79
CA TYR A 231 -0.88 17.48 -9.13
C TYR A 231 0.13 16.80 -10.01
N ALA A 232 0.58 15.60 -9.61
CA ALA A 232 1.45 14.76 -10.41
C ALA A 232 2.59 15.61 -11.02
N ASN A 233 3.24 16.45 -10.20
CA ASN A 233 4.27 17.47 -10.50
C ASN A 233 4.05 18.28 -11.82
N GLN A 234 2.80 18.59 -12.16
CA GLN A 234 2.40 19.27 -13.41
C GLN A 234 2.67 18.48 -14.71
N ASN A 235 2.60 17.14 -14.67
CA ASN A 235 2.68 16.29 -15.88
C ASN A 235 1.70 15.10 -15.83
N PRO A 236 0.40 15.36 -15.69
CA PRO A 236 -0.67 14.33 -15.60
C PRO A 236 -0.72 13.29 -16.73
N ARG A 237 -0.11 13.54 -17.91
CA ARG A 237 -0.03 12.54 -19.00
C ARG A 237 0.94 11.40 -18.72
N GLN A 238 1.93 11.63 -17.86
CA GLN A 238 2.99 10.65 -17.58
C GLN A 238 2.88 10.06 -16.17
N PHE A 239 2.12 10.70 -15.30
CA PHE A 239 2.09 10.37 -13.89
C PHE A 239 0.69 10.53 -13.35
N VAL A 240 0.37 9.63 -12.46
CA VAL A 240 -0.87 9.63 -11.71
C VAL A 240 -0.52 9.64 -10.24
N ASP A 241 -1.33 10.30 -9.44
CA ASP A 241 -1.28 10.26 -7.98
C ASP A 241 -2.59 9.60 -7.49
N PRO A 242 -2.67 8.26 -7.47
CA PRO A 242 -3.91 7.57 -7.15
C PRO A 242 -4.25 7.62 -5.65
N LEU A 243 -3.30 7.99 -4.78
CA LEU A 243 -3.41 7.80 -3.32
C LEU A 243 -2.65 8.81 -2.45
N GLY A 244 -1.56 9.43 -2.91
CA GLY A 244 -0.79 10.42 -2.17
C GLY A 244 0.50 10.01 -1.43
N LEU A 245 0.82 8.73 -1.06
CA LEU A 245 1.98 8.32 -0.17
C LEU A 245 2.45 6.80 -0.35
N LEU A 246 3.30 6.07 0.48
CA LEU A 246 3.75 4.59 0.33
C LEU A 246 4.28 3.77 1.61
N MET A 247 4.01 2.44 1.80
CA MET A 247 4.61 1.44 2.78
C MET A 247 4.75 -0.02 2.24
N PHE A 248 5.73 -0.83 2.69
CA PHE A 248 5.90 -2.27 2.34
C PHE A 248 5.86 -3.27 3.52
N VAL A 249 5.17 -4.42 3.36
CA VAL A 249 5.01 -5.47 4.39
C VAL A 249 5.39 -6.87 3.86
N PHE A 250 6.34 -7.56 4.52
CA PHE A 250 6.85 -8.89 4.16
C PHE A 250 6.41 -9.98 5.16
N ASP A 251 5.44 -10.82 4.81
CA ASP A 251 4.94 -11.83 5.75
C ASP A 251 5.74 -13.16 5.73
N GLY A 252 5.55 -13.95 6.79
CA GLY A 252 6.15 -15.25 6.99
C GLY A 252 5.65 -16.30 6.01
N THR A 253 6.50 -17.29 5.75
CA THR A 253 6.38 -18.36 4.74
C THR A 253 5.00 -18.77 4.26
N THR A 254 4.05 -19.13 5.11
CA THR A 254 2.76 -19.67 4.65
C THR A 254 1.62 -18.70 4.94
N ASN A 255 1.94 -17.45 5.25
CA ASN A 255 0.97 -16.49 5.73
C ASN A 255 0.33 -15.72 4.58
N THR A 256 -0.97 -15.49 4.75
CA THR A 256 -1.79 -14.65 3.89
C THR A 256 -2.48 -13.61 4.79
N PRO A 257 -3.28 -12.67 4.24
CA PRO A 257 -4.06 -11.76 5.07
C PRO A 257 -4.97 -12.47 6.09
N SER A 258 -5.41 -13.70 5.77
CA SER A 258 -6.20 -14.52 6.70
C SER A 258 -5.44 -15.02 7.94
N SER A 259 -4.10 -15.05 7.87
CA SER A 259 -3.24 -15.43 8.99
C SER A 259 -3.18 -14.37 10.09
N GLN A 260 -3.59 -13.13 9.78
CA GLN A 260 -3.72 -12.02 10.72
C GLN A 260 -2.44 -11.80 11.54
N THR A 261 -1.30 -11.86 10.87
CA THR A 261 0.00 -11.68 11.51
C THR A 261 0.17 -10.24 12.00
N ASN A 262 1.08 -10.03 12.93
CA ASN A 262 1.40 -8.70 13.43
C ASN A 262 2.00 -7.79 12.35
N ALA A 263 2.77 -8.35 11.39
CA ALA A 263 3.24 -7.60 10.24
C ALA A 263 2.06 -7.09 9.38
N TYR A 264 1.08 -7.95 9.11
CA TYR A 264 -0.14 -7.57 8.40
C TYR A 264 -0.97 -6.54 9.18
N LYS A 265 -1.21 -6.78 10.48
CA LYS A 265 -1.96 -5.87 11.37
C LYS A 265 -1.30 -4.48 11.45
N LEU A 266 0.03 -4.40 11.55
CA LEU A 266 0.76 -3.14 11.51
C LEU A 266 0.55 -2.42 10.17
N GLY A 267 0.58 -3.15 9.05
CA GLY A 267 0.25 -2.60 7.74
C GLY A 267 -1.18 -2.05 7.64
N GLN A 268 -2.16 -2.66 8.30
CA GLN A 268 -3.54 -2.15 8.33
C GLN A 268 -3.68 -0.85 9.12
N LEU A 269 -2.80 -0.64 10.10
CA LEU A 269 -2.72 0.60 10.87
C LEU A 269 -2.05 1.73 10.09
N TYR A 270 -1.32 1.45 9.00
CA TYR A 270 -0.66 2.49 8.23
C TYR A 270 -1.64 3.53 7.70
N ASN A 271 -1.31 4.81 7.90
CA ASN A 271 -2.18 5.94 7.57
C ASN A 271 -1.49 6.99 6.68
N GLU A 272 -0.30 6.68 6.17
CA GLU A 272 0.43 7.51 5.22
C GLU A 272 0.42 6.85 3.82
N GLY A 273 -0.73 6.39 3.32
CA GLY A 273 -0.86 5.90 1.93
C GLY A 273 -0.97 4.39 1.70
N PRO A 274 -0.70 3.90 0.47
CA PRO A 274 -0.77 2.50 0.09
C PRO A 274 0.19 1.67 0.90
N MET A 275 -0.33 0.54 1.33
CA MET A 275 0.42 -0.54 1.93
C MET A 275 0.52 -1.68 0.91
N TYR A 276 1.75 -2.04 0.55
CA TYR A 276 2.06 -3.15 -0.35
C TYR A 276 2.35 -4.39 0.48
N TYR A 277 1.33 -5.25 0.59
CA TYR A 277 1.45 -6.51 1.32
C TYR A 277 2.02 -7.61 0.44
N LEU A 278 3.01 -8.31 0.97
CA LEU A 278 3.59 -9.48 0.36
C LEU A 278 3.31 -10.72 1.22
N GLU A 279 2.54 -11.64 0.65
CA GLU A 279 2.29 -12.96 1.23
C GLU A 279 3.58 -13.76 1.43
N GLY A 280 3.50 -14.75 2.31
CA GLY A 280 4.59 -15.67 2.58
C GLY A 280 5.10 -16.43 1.36
N ILE A 281 6.42 -16.64 1.32
CA ILE A 281 7.16 -17.32 0.23
C ILE A 281 6.69 -18.76 -0.12
N GLY A 282 5.90 -19.36 0.76
CA GLY A 282 5.39 -20.73 0.73
C GLY A 282 3.89 -20.82 0.48
N THR A 283 3.17 -19.71 0.23
CA THR A 283 1.75 -19.77 -0.17
C THR A 283 1.63 -20.23 -1.62
N LYS A 284 0.58 -21.01 -1.92
CA LYS A 284 0.31 -21.44 -3.30
C LYS A 284 0.09 -20.25 -4.23
N GLU A 285 -0.48 -19.16 -3.73
CA GLU A 285 -0.74 -17.97 -4.51
C GLU A 285 0.55 -17.24 -4.90
N ALA A 286 1.48 -17.02 -3.94
CA ALA A 286 2.79 -16.46 -4.23
C ALA A 286 3.59 -17.34 -5.21
N GLN A 287 3.49 -18.67 -5.06
CA GLN A 287 4.13 -19.64 -5.94
C GLN A 287 3.52 -19.64 -7.35
N ASN A 288 2.19 -19.57 -7.46
CA ASN A 288 1.49 -19.50 -8.75
C ASN A 288 1.79 -18.20 -9.49
N LYS A 289 1.86 -17.06 -8.77
CA LYS A 289 2.29 -15.77 -9.34
C LYS A 289 3.68 -15.87 -9.97
N ALA A 290 4.64 -16.44 -9.23
CA ALA A 290 5.98 -16.68 -9.74
C ALA A 290 5.99 -17.69 -10.91
N TYR A 291 5.31 -18.82 -10.77
CA TYR A 291 5.28 -19.88 -11.79
C TYR A 291 4.65 -19.42 -13.10
N ASN A 292 3.48 -18.79 -13.06
CA ASN A 292 2.77 -18.31 -14.25
C ASN A 292 3.59 -17.25 -15.00
N PHE A 293 4.28 -16.39 -14.26
CA PHE A 293 5.19 -15.41 -14.83
C PHE A 293 6.29 -16.09 -15.68
N PHE A 294 7.01 -17.09 -15.12
CA PHE A 294 8.07 -17.78 -15.85
C PHE A 294 7.57 -18.64 -17.02
N GLN A 295 6.39 -19.25 -16.88
CA GLN A 295 5.81 -20.03 -17.96
C GLN A 295 5.40 -19.17 -19.15
N ASN A 296 4.87 -17.97 -18.90
CA ASN A 296 4.56 -17.01 -19.96
C ASN A 296 5.84 -16.52 -20.64
N TYR A 297 6.89 -16.23 -19.87
CA TYR A 297 8.21 -15.88 -20.41
C TYR A 297 8.81 -16.96 -21.32
N HIS A 298 8.72 -18.23 -20.93
CA HIS A 298 9.27 -19.35 -21.70
C HIS A 298 8.53 -19.57 -23.04
N LYS A 299 7.18 -19.52 -23.01
CA LYS A 299 6.35 -19.66 -24.23
C LYS A 299 6.61 -18.56 -25.27
N GLU A 300 6.99 -17.38 -24.83
CA GLU A 300 7.28 -16.21 -25.67
C GLU A 300 8.70 -16.22 -26.28
N MET A 301 9.65 -16.94 -25.67
CA MET A 301 10.99 -17.16 -26.24
C MET A 301 10.97 -18.13 -27.42
N ASP A 302 10.14 -19.18 -27.35
CA ASP A 302 10.10 -20.23 -28.36
C ASP A 302 9.34 -19.85 -29.64
N LYS A 303 8.50 -18.80 -29.61
CA LYS A 303 7.53 -18.56 -30.70
C LYS A 303 7.98 -17.66 -31.86
N THR A 304 8.92 -16.71 -31.74
CA THR A 304 9.42 -15.96 -32.93
C THR A 304 10.69 -15.15 -32.64
N HIS A 305 11.61 -15.08 -33.61
CA HIS A 305 12.74 -14.12 -33.64
C HIS A 305 12.31 -12.64 -33.75
N LYS A 306 11.00 -12.36 -33.82
CA LYS A 306 10.42 -11.04 -33.66
C LYS A 306 9.54 -11.07 -32.41
N VAL A 307 9.92 -10.22 -31.46
CA VAL A 307 9.35 -10.10 -30.13
C VAL A 307 8.44 -8.87 -30.16
N SER A 308 7.18 -8.99 -29.74
CA SER A 308 6.33 -7.80 -29.55
C SER A 308 6.89 -6.94 -28.40
N GLU A 309 6.59 -5.63 -28.38
CA GLU A 309 7.06 -4.72 -27.31
C GLU A 309 6.64 -5.20 -25.91
N SER A 310 5.44 -5.79 -25.77
CA SER A 310 4.98 -6.45 -24.54
C SER A 310 5.91 -7.59 -24.07
N SER A 311 6.40 -8.40 -25.00
CA SER A 311 7.29 -9.54 -24.72
C SER A 311 8.76 -9.11 -24.57
N MET A 312 9.12 -7.90 -25.01
CA MET A 312 10.43 -7.28 -24.73
C MET A 312 10.49 -6.76 -23.29
N ILE A 313 9.41 -6.15 -22.81
CA ILE A 313 9.23 -5.75 -21.40
C ILE A 313 9.30 -6.99 -20.50
N GLN A 314 8.67 -8.11 -20.85
CA GLN A 314 8.80 -9.37 -20.10
C GLN A 314 10.25 -9.93 -20.09
N ARG A 315 11.03 -9.73 -21.16
CA ARG A 315 12.46 -10.09 -21.20
C ARG A 315 13.36 -9.18 -20.38
N MET A 316 13.02 -7.91 -20.29
CA MET A 316 13.76 -6.94 -19.49
C MET A 316 13.38 -7.07 -18.00
N TYR A 317 12.12 -7.39 -17.69
CA TYR A 317 11.63 -7.85 -16.39
C TYR A 317 12.34 -9.15 -15.95
N ALA A 318 12.52 -10.11 -16.86
CA ALA A 318 13.28 -11.32 -16.56
C ALA A 318 14.80 -11.06 -16.36
N ARG A 319 15.35 -9.97 -16.92
CA ARG A 319 16.76 -9.57 -16.68
C ARG A 319 16.97 -8.86 -15.34
N SER A 320 15.97 -8.19 -14.75
CA SER A 320 16.09 -7.64 -13.39
C SER A 320 16.28 -8.74 -12.33
N LEU A 321 15.76 -9.95 -12.60
CA LEU A 321 16.01 -11.14 -11.78
C LEU A 321 17.51 -11.48 -11.63
N LEU A 322 18.35 -11.12 -12.60
CA LEU A 322 19.80 -11.34 -12.52
C LEU A 322 20.49 -10.40 -11.50
N GLU A 323 19.87 -9.28 -11.11
CA GLU A 323 20.43 -8.33 -10.14
C GLU A 323 20.43 -8.85 -8.70
N TRP A 324 19.56 -9.81 -8.39
CA TRP A 324 19.54 -10.55 -7.13
C TRP A 324 20.32 -11.87 -7.22
N GLN A 325 21.20 -12.01 -8.22
CA GLN A 325 22.01 -13.21 -8.48
C GLN A 325 21.17 -14.49 -8.58
N MET A 326 20.03 -14.40 -9.27
CA MET A 326 19.27 -15.59 -9.61
C MET A 326 20.08 -16.53 -10.48
N PRO A 327 20.07 -17.85 -10.23
CA PRO A 327 20.62 -18.80 -11.18
C PRO A 327 19.91 -18.59 -12.52
N GLU A 328 20.68 -18.36 -13.59
CA GLU A 328 20.15 -18.30 -14.96
C GLU A 328 19.25 -19.52 -15.19
N PHE A 329 17.97 -19.25 -15.40
CA PHE A 329 17.02 -20.16 -16.04
C PHE A 329 17.11 -21.63 -15.58
N ILE A 330 16.32 -22.02 -14.57
CA ILE A 330 16.15 -23.45 -14.22
C ILE A 330 15.12 -24.05 -15.19
N PRO A 331 15.50 -24.92 -16.15
CA PRO A 331 14.60 -25.37 -17.23
C PRO A 331 13.53 -26.37 -16.78
N ALA A 332 13.36 -26.56 -15.47
CA ALA A 332 12.43 -27.49 -14.89
C ALA A 332 12.06 -26.99 -13.49
N VAL A 333 11.17 -26.01 -13.45
CA VAL A 333 10.47 -25.66 -12.22
C VAL A 333 9.53 -26.81 -11.91
N ASN A 334 9.95 -27.74 -11.04
CA ASN A 334 9.00 -28.54 -10.28
C ASN A 334 8.65 -27.76 -9.01
N GLU A 335 7.45 -28.00 -8.46
CA GLU A 335 6.99 -27.31 -7.24
C GLU A 335 8.09 -27.36 -6.15
N ASP A 336 8.70 -28.53 -5.93
CA ASP A 336 9.79 -28.81 -4.96
C ASP A 336 11.01 -27.87 -5.02
N LYS A 337 11.50 -27.50 -6.22
CA LYS A 337 12.65 -26.59 -6.39
C LYS A 337 12.26 -25.12 -6.23
N LEU A 338 11.00 -24.77 -6.51
CA LEU A 338 10.48 -23.43 -6.28
C LEU A 338 10.49 -23.12 -4.77
N PHE A 339 10.03 -24.05 -3.92
CA PHE A 339 9.98 -23.86 -2.46
C PHE A 339 11.34 -23.51 -1.81
N ALA A 340 12.46 -23.93 -2.40
CA ALA A 340 13.79 -23.66 -1.86
C ALA A 340 14.31 -22.25 -2.20
N ASN A 341 14.00 -21.71 -3.38
CA ASN A 341 14.71 -20.54 -3.94
C ASN A 341 13.79 -19.32 -4.18
N MET A 342 12.62 -19.21 -3.54
CA MET A 342 11.64 -18.11 -3.73
C MET A 342 12.12 -16.72 -3.28
N ALA A 343 13.05 -16.65 -2.33
CA ALA A 343 13.46 -15.41 -1.67
C ALA A 343 13.91 -14.31 -2.65
N PRO A 344 14.87 -14.56 -3.57
CA PRO A 344 15.26 -13.54 -4.55
C PRO A 344 14.14 -13.17 -5.53
N TYR A 345 13.14 -14.03 -5.78
CA TYR A 345 12.01 -13.69 -6.67
C TYR A 345 11.11 -12.65 -6.01
N MET A 346 10.89 -12.81 -4.71
CA MET A 346 10.08 -11.91 -3.91
C MET A 346 10.76 -10.57 -3.64
N LEU A 347 12.06 -10.59 -3.34
CA LEU A 347 12.85 -9.37 -3.28
C LEU A 347 12.82 -8.62 -4.61
N ASN A 348 12.86 -9.33 -5.74
CA ASN A 348 12.73 -8.71 -7.05
C ASN A 348 11.33 -8.12 -7.28
N MET A 349 10.24 -8.83 -6.96
CA MET A 349 8.89 -8.29 -7.11
C MET A 349 8.70 -6.99 -6.30
N GLN A 350 9.17 -6.95 -5.06
CA GLN A 350 9.11 -5.75 -4.22
C GLN A 350 10.02 -4.63 -4.72
N TRP A 351 11.21 -4.98 -5.21
CA TRP A 351 12.12 -4.04 -5.84
C TRP A 351 11.46 -3.40 -7.05
N MET A 352 10.83 -4.20 -7.91
CA MET A 352 10.15 -3.70 -9.09
C MET A 352 8.96 -2.81 -8.73
N GLN A 353 8.16 -3.19 -7.73
CA GLN A 353 7.07 -2.34 -7.24
C GLN A 353 7.60 -0.99 -6.75
N LEU A 354 8.63 -0.99 -5.91
CA LEU A 354 9.28 0.24 -5.45
C LEU A 354 9.80 1.08 -6.62
N ILE A 355 10.53 0.45 -7.54
CA ILE A 355 11.13 1.12 -8.69
C ILE A 355 10.07 1.68 -9.65
N GLU A 356 8.95 0.98 -9.87
CA GLU A 356 7.84 1.47 -10.67
C GLU A 356 7.13 2.64 -10.01
N GLU A 357 6.84 2.57 -8.70
CA GLU A 357 6.28 3.70 -7.96
C GLU A 357 7.23 4.90 -7.95
N MET A 358 8.53 4.68 -7.71
CA MET A 358 9.52 5.76 -7.77
C MET A 358 9.66 6.32 -9.18
N ALA A 359 9.65 5.50 -10.24
CA ALA A 359 9.72 5.97 -11.63
C ALA A 359 8.48 6.78 -12.05
N LYS A 360 7.29 6.37 -11.60
CA LYS A 360 6.04 7.15 -11.70
C LYS A 360 6.10 8.47 -10.93
N ILE A 361 7.17 8.76 -10.21
CA ILE A 361 7.28 10.01 -9.48
C ILE A 361 8.52 10.79 -9.96
N THR A 362 9.60 10.10 -10.35
CA THR A 362 10.88 10.68 -10.80
C THR A 362 11.01 10.93 -12.30
N SER A 363 10.13 10.44 -13.17
CA SER A 363 10.33 10.61 -14.64
C SER A 363 10.23 12.07 -15.15
N LYS A 364 10.08 13.03 -14.23
CA LYS A 364 10.09 14.48 -14.42
C LYS A 364 11.46 15.15 -14.25
N GLY A 365 12.46 14.42 -13.77
CA GLY A 365 13.75 14.97 -13.33
C GLY A 365 14.04 14.65 -11.86
N PRO A 366 15.28 14.88 -11.37
CA PRO A 366 15.67 14.55 -10.00
C PRO A 366 14.87 15.36 -8.98
N LEU A 367 14.19 14.65 -8.08
CA LEU A 367 13.47 15.26 -6.96
C LEU A 367 14.49 15.52 -5.85
N LEU A 368 15.06 16.73 -5.81
CA LEU A 368 16.16 17.09 -4.90
C LEU A 368 15.69 17.46 -3.49
N ASP A 369 14.39 17.38 -3.25
CA ASP A 369 13.76 18.42 -2.48
C ASP A 369 12.36 17.90 -1.97
N ASN A 370 11.72 16.91 -2.63
CA ASN A 370 10.66 16.05 -2.05
C ASN A 370 11.24 14.74 -1.55
N THR A 371 11.06 14.44 -0.26
CA THR A 371 11.61 13.25 0.37
C THR A 371 10.60 12.10 0.43
N PHE A 372 10.90 10.96 -0.18
CA PHE A 372 10.08 9.75 -0.12
C PHE A 372 10.27 9.04 1.22
N HIS A 373 9.24 9.02 2.04
CA HIS A 373 9.25 8.17 3.22
C HIS A 373 9.15 6.70 2.83
N ILE A 374 10.06 5.88 3.34
CA ILE A 374 10.04 4.43 3.15
C ILE A 374 10.02 3.76 4.52
N ASP A 375 8.99 2.96 4.74
CA ASP A 375 8.82 2.14 5.94
C ASP A 375 8.61 0.69 5.57
N LEU A 376 9.22 -0.18 6.36
CA LEU A 376 9.23 -1.62 6.13
C LEU A 376 8.72 -2.34 7.38
N SER A 377 7.92 -3.38 7.17
CA SER A 377 7.64 -4.35 8.21
C SER A 377 7.84 -5.77 7.69
N GLY A 378 8.21 -6.70 8.58
CA GLY A 378 8.18 -8.11 8.21
C GLY A 378 8.07 -9.06 9.38
N PHE A 379 7.65 -10.29 9.08
CA PHE A 379 7.56 -11.39 10.04
C PHE A 379 8.35 -12.62 9.54
N SER A 380 9.08 -13.33 10.40
CA SER A 380 9.71 -14.62 10.06
C SER A 380 10.76 -14.52 8.96
N ARG A 381 10.69 -15.39 7.96
CA ARG A 381 11.47 -15.25 6.71
C ARG A 381 11.20 -13.94 6.00
N GLY A 382 9.97 -13.41 6.09
CA GLY A 382 9.63 -12.08 5.58
C GLY A 382 10.39 -10.97 6.31
N ALA A 383 10.62 -11.09 7.62
CA ALA A 383 11.46 -10.15 8.36
C ALA A 383 12.93 -10.18 7.89
N ALA A 384 13.45 -11.36 7.56
CA ALA A 384 14.78 -11.49 6.95
C ALA A 384 14.82 -10.85 5.55
N LEU A 385 13.76 -11.01 4.75
CA LEU A 385 13.64 -10.36 3.43
C LEU A 385 13.51 -8.84 3.55
N ALA A 386 12.73 -8.32 4.50
CA ALA A 386 12.60 -6.89 4.76
C ALA A 386 13.95 -6.24 5.09
N SER A 387 14.79 -6.90 5.90
CA SER A 387 16.16 -6.45 6.19
C SER A 387 17.04 -6.42 4.94
N ILE A 388 17.01 -7.47 4.12
CA ILE A 388 17.77 -7.53 2.85
C ILE A 388 17.30 -6.43 1.90
N PHE A 389 15.98 -6.21 1.83
CA PHE A 389 15.37 -5.17 1.01
C PHE A 389 15.78 -3.77 1.47
N ALA A 390 15.81 -3.54 2.79
CA ALA A 390 16.28 -2.31 3.40
C ALA A 390 17.73 -1.97 2.98
N ASN A 391 18.61 -2.98 2.96
CA ASN A 391 19.99 -2.81 2.52
C ASN A 391 20.08 -2.55 1.03
N LYS A 392 19.25 -3.20 0.21
CA LYS A 392 19.22 -2.94 -1.23
C LYS A 392 18.79 -1.51 -1.54
N ILE A 393 17.77 -0.98 -0.85
CA ILE A 393 17.37 0.43 -0.99
C ILE A 393 18.58 1.31 -0.65
N ASN A 394 19.19 1.07 0.51
CA ASN A 394 20.35 1.83 0.96
C ASN A 394 21.57 1.76 0.03
N GLN A 395 21.80 0.64 -0.69
CA GLN A 395 22.89 0.53 -1.66
C GLN A 395 22.78 1.54 -2.80
N TYR A 396 21.56 2.00 -3.09
CA TYR A 396 21.30 3.03 -4.10
C TYR A 396 20.99 4.39 -3.47
N THR A 397 21.02 4.51 -2.14
CA THR A 397 20.81 5.77 -1.41
C THR A 397 22.14 6.31 -0.88
N ASN A 398 22.44 7.57 -1.21
CA ASN A 398 23.61 8.27 -0.70
C ASN A 398 23.20 9.64 -0.14
N PHE A 399 23.41 9.88 1.15
CA PHE A 399 22.93 11.09 1.85
C PHE A 399 21.46 11.38 1.55
N ASP A 400 20.60 10.41 1.85
CA ASP A 400 19.17 10.46 1.60
C ASP A 400 18.79 10.61 0.12
N TYR A 401 19.73 10.51 -0.83
CA TYR A 401 19.44 10.59 -2.26
C TYR A 401 19.54 9.22 -2.92
N PHE A 402 18.40 8.67 -3.33
CA PHE A 402 18.28 7.42 -4.08
C PHE A 402 18.51 7.63 -5.58
N GLU A 403 19.41 6.87 -6.18
CA GLU A 403 19.66 6.84 -7.62
C GLU A 403 19.74 5.42 -8.16
N TYR A 404 18.87 5.09 -9.12
CA TYR A 404 18.83 3.79 -9.77
C TYR A 404 18.50 3.89 -11.26
N THR A 405 19.04 2.98 -12.07
CA THR A 405 18.72 2.89 -13.51
C THR A 405 17.95 1.60 -13.82
N ALA A 406 16.63 1.70 -13.90
CA ALA A 406 15.71 0.62 -14.23
C ALA A 406 15.65 0.40 -15.74
N LYS A 407 16.54 -0.47 -16.25
CA LYS A 407 16.66 -0.73 -17.69
C LYS A 407 15.39 -1.29 -18.33
N TRP A 408 14.47 -1.88 -17.56
CA TRP A 408 13.22 -2.46 -18.07
C TRP A 408 12.10 -1.45 -18.30
N LEU A 409 12.23 -0.24 -17.76
CA LEU A 409 11.25 0.82 -18.00
C LEU A 409 11.41 1.41 -19.41
N PRO A 410 10.35 2.05 -19.96
CA PRO A 410 10.41 2.71 -21.25
C PRO A 410 11.58 3.72 -21.33
N PRO A 411 12.22 3.88 -22.50
CA PRO A 411 13.27 4.88 -22.70
C PRO A 411 12.78 6.28 -22.27
N GLY A 412 13.57 6.95 -21.42
CA GLY A 412 13.21 8.23 -20.80
C GLY A 412 12.66 8.13 -19.37
N GLN A 413 12.22 6.94 -18.92
CA GLN A 413 11.79 6.67 -17.53
C GLN A 413 12.78 5.79 -16.75
N GLN A 414 13.86 5.37 -17.41
CA GLN A 414 14.82 4.41 -16.86
C GLN A 414 15.66 4.96 -15.72
N GLN A 415 15.86 6.29 -15.62
CA GLN A 415 16.60 6.89 -14.52
C GLN A 415 15.66 7.36 -13.41
N ILE A 416 15.93 6.88 -12.20
CA ILE A 416 15.18 7.17 -10.99
C ILE A 416 16.10 7.86 -10.03
N LYS A 417 15.67 9.05 -9.58
CA LYS A 417 16.44 9.97 -8.77
C LYS A 417 15.53 10.70 -7.79
N ALA A 418 15.66 10.40 -6.51
CA ALA A 418 14.73 10.87 -5.49
C ALA A 418 15.43 11.04 -4.13
N CYS A 419 15.13 12.11 -3.40
CA CYS A 419 15.38 12.13 -1.97
C CYS A 419 14.48 11.09 -1.27
N VAL A 420 14.99 10.29 -0.34
CA VAL A 420 14.28 9.27 0.42
C VAL A 420 14.57 9.45 1.91
N ASN A 421 13.58 9.24 2.75
CA ASN A 421 13.70 9.20 4.20
C ASN A 421 13.42 7.77 4.65
N LEU A 422 14.48 7.09 5.05
CA LEU A 422 14.44 5.71 5.52
C LEU A 422 14.11 5.71 7.03
N ARG A 423 12.83 5.76 7.40
CA ARG A 423 12.44 6.02 8.79
C ARG A 423 12.40 4.76 9.65
N PHE A 424 11.64 3.76 9.22
CA PHE A 424 11.29 2.67 10.11
C PHE A 424 11.40 1.29 9.46
N VAL A 425 12.01 0.35 10.19
CA VAL A 425 11.96 -1.08 9.91
C VAL A 425 11.46 -1.83 11.15
N GLY A 426 10.25 -2.40 11.09
CA GLY A 426 9.62 -3.15 12.18
C GLY A 426 9.56 -4.65 11.92
N LEU A 427 10.38 -5.43 12.62
CA LEU A 427 10.55 -6.86 12.41
C LEU A 427 9.98 -7.70 13.56
N PHE A 428 9.11 -8.63 13.23
CA PHE A 428 8.62 -9.67 14.13
C PHE A 428 9.42 -10.96 13.90
N ASP A 429 10.17 -11.39 14.90
CA ASP A 429 10.99 -12.60 15.01
C ASP A 429 11.57 -13.12 13.68
N THR A 430 12.83 -12.79 13.40
CA THR A 430 13.47 -13.24 12.16
C THR A 430 13.71 -14.75 12.11
N VAL A 431 13.59 -15.29 10.90
CA VAL A 431 14.01 -16.67 10.58
C VAL A 431 14.99 -16.64 9.41
N HIS A 432 16.26 -16.90 9.73
CA HIS A 432 17.37 -16.87 8.79
C HIS A 432 17.51 -18.21 8.06
N GLN A 433 16.59 -18.47 7.12
CA GLN A 433 16.52 -19.74 6.40
C GLN A 433 16.06 -19.55 4.95
N LEU A 434 16.87 -18.81 4.18
CA LEU A 434 16.73 -18.64 2.74
C LEU A 434 17.45 -19.79 2.02
N GLY A 435 16.82 -20.39 1.01
CA GLY A 435 17.31 -21.65 0.47
C GLY A 435 16.79 -22.86 1.25
N ALA A 436 16.85 -24.03 0.63
CA ALA A 436 16.64 -25.30 1.34
C ALA A 436 17.55 -25.37 2.58
N LEU A 437 16.94 -25.40 3.77
CA LEU A 437 17.62 -25.41 5.07
C LEU A 437 18.61 -24.27 5.32
N GLY A 438 18.46 -23.11 4.65
CA GLY A 438 19.35 -21.97 4.83
C GLY A 438 20.62 -22.00 3.98
N LYS A 439 20.69 -22.88 2.95
CA LYS A 439 21.86 -23.00 2.06
C LYS A 439 22.25 -21.68 1.36
N ASP A 440 21.30 -20.76 1.18
CA ASP A 440 21.50 -19.53 0.42
C ASP A 440 21.70 -18.32 1.34
N ASN A 441 21.63 -18.51 2.66
CA ASN A 441 21.77 -17.44 3.66
C ASN A 441 23.01 -16.58 3.41
N GLN A 442 24.17 -17.19 3.24
CA GLN A 442 25.44 -16.49 3.03
C GLN A 442 25.51 -15.61 1.76
N ASN A 443 24.53 -15.73 0.86
CA ASN A 443 24.47 -14.97 -0.38
C ASN A 443 23.81 -13.60 -0.19
N PHE A 444 23.22 -13.32 0.98
CA PHE A 444 22.48 -12.10 1.26
C PHE A 444 23.13 -11.28 2.37
N ASP A 445 22.95 -9.96 2.28
CA ASP A 445 23.43 -9.00 3.27
C ASP A 445 22.35 -8.69 4.30
N TYR A 446 22.61 -9.06 5.55
CA TYR A 446 21.72 -8.85 6.70
C TYR A 446 22.22 -7.75 7.64
N THR A 447 23.23 -6.98 7.25
CA THR A 447 23.68 -5.84 8.04
C THR A 447 22.55 -4.82 8.19
N VAL A 448 22.69 -3.87 9.11
CA VAL A 448 21.74 -2.76 9.22
C VAL A 448 22.46 -1.49 8.81
N SER A 449 21.94 -0.83 7.78
CA SER A 449 22.45 0.48 7.42
C SER A 449 22.12 1.50 8.52
N PRO A 450 23.08 2.35 8.93
CA PRO A 450 22.83 3.45 9.84
C PRO A 450 21.93 4.55 9.25
N ALA A 451 21.64 4.50 7.95
CA ALA A 451 20.73 5.45 7.29
C ALA A 451 19.26 5.25 7.71
N TRP A 452 18.89 4.09 8.24
CA TRP A 452 17.55 3.86 8.77
C TRP A 452 17.41 4.53 10.14
N SER A 453 16.41 5.38 10.37
CA SER A 453 16.25 6.07 11.65
C SER A 453 16.02 5.10 12.82
N THR A 454 15.13 4.12 12.63
CA THR A 454 14.88 3.06 13.60
C THR A 454 14.74 1.70 12.94
N PHE A 455 15.43 0.72 13.51
CA PHE A 455 15.31 -0.69 13.19
C PHE A 455 14.87 -1.45 14.44
N ALA A 456 13.57 -1.69 14.58
CA ALA A 456 12.96 -2.35 15.73
C ALA A 456 12.75 -3.85 15.44
N HIS A 457 13.28 -4.72 16.31
CA HIS A 457 13.20 -6.17 16.14
C HIS A 457 12.69 -6.84 17.42
N ALA A 458 11.46 -7.36 17.35
CA ALA A 458 10.82 -8.13 18.41
C ALA A 458 11.24 -9.61 18.30
N ILE A 459 11.79 -10.19 19.37
CA ILE A 459 12.42 -11.52 19.35
C ILE A 459 11.64 -12.50 20.21
N ALA A 460 11.35 -13.69 19.65
CA ALA A 460 10.74 -14.79 20.39
C ALA A 460 11.72 -15.37 21.40
N LEU A 461 11.39 -15.28 22.69
CA LEU A 461 12.23 -15.85 23.73
C LEU A 461 12.01 -17.36 23.89
N ASN A 462 10.85 -17.91 23.54
CA ASN A 462 10.50 -19.33 23.70
C ASN A 462 10.57 -20.14 22.40
N GLU A 463 11.32 -19.67 21.40
CA GLU A 463 11.56 -20.45 20.19
C GLU A 463 12.74 -21.41 20.39
N HIS A 464 12.51 -22.70 20.16
CA HIS A 464 13.51 -23.75 20.37
C HIS A 464 13.78 -24.59 19.11
N ARG A 465 13.09 -24.34 18.01
CA ARG A 465 13.30 -25.08 16.76
C ARG A 465 14.66 -24.75 16.20
N LYS A 466 15.54 -25.75 16.17
CA LYS A 466 16.88 -25.65 15.58
C LYS A 466 16.85 -25.21 14.11
N ILE A 467 15.78 -25.55 13.40
CA ILE A 467 15.54 -25.19 12.01
C ILE A 467 15.10 -23.73 11.81
N MET A 468 14.82 -22.97 12.88
CA MET A 468 14.44 -21.56 12.83
C MET A 468 15.49 -20.70 13.51
N PRO A 469 16.70 -20.56 12.92
CA PRO A 469 17.74 -19.74 13.51
C PRO A 469 17.37 -18.25 13.52
N LEU A 470 17.81 -17.55 14.55
CA LEU A 470 17.62 -16.12 14.73
C LEU A 470 18.81 -15.35 14.15
N THR A 471 18.54 -14.25 13.45
CA THR A 471 19.56 -13.23 13.16
C THR A 471 19.48 -12.14 14.18
N ARG A 472 20.62 -11.85 14.81
CA ARG A 472 20.79 -10.68 15.67
C ARG A 472 21.31 -9.53 14.83
N PHE A 473 20.58 -8.43 14.82
CA PHE A 473 20.92 -7.23 14.07
C PHE A 473 21.73 -6.23 14.89
N LYS A 474 21.57 -6.26 16.22
CA LYS A 474 22.30 -5.38 17.12
C LYS A 474 23.75 -5.82 17.23
N ASP A 475 24.66 -4.89 16.96
CA ASP A 475 26.08 -5.03 17.24
C ASP A 475 26.61 -3.77 17.97
N GLU A 476 27.92 -3.75 18.28
CA GLU A 476 28.56 -2.64 19.01
C GLU A 476 28.55 -1.30 18.24
N LYS A 477 28.29 -1.33 16.93
CA LYS A 477 28.36 -0.17 16.03
C LYS A 477 26.98 0.34 15.62
N THR A 478 25.94 -0.49 15.70
CA THR A 478 24.57 -0.08 15.39
C THR A 478 23.96 0.74 16.52
N THR A 479 23.63 2.00 16.26
CA THR A 479 22.96 2.89 17.21
C THR A 479 21.45 3.01 16.98
N ASN A 480 21.00 2.65 15.79
CA ASN A 480 19.61 2.71 15.32
C ASN A 480 18.85 1.38 15.48
N VAL A 481 19.49 0.34 16.05
CA VAL A 481 18.89 -0.98 16.22
C VAL A 481 18.39 -1.17 17.63
N TYR A 482 17.09 -1.46 17.75
CA TYR A 482 16.41 -1.76 19.00
C TYR A 482 15.91 -3.19 18.95
N GLU A 483 16.53 -4.06 19.74
CA GLU A 483 16.12 -5.45 19.89
C GLU A 483 15.46 -5.68 21.24
N GLN A 484 14.26 -6.24 21.23
CA GLN A 484 13.52 -6.55 22.45
C GLN A 484 13.04 -7.99 22.43
N GLY A 485 13.40 -8.73 23.48
CA GLY A 485 12.89 -10.07 23.73
C GLY A 485 11.47 -10.02 24.29
N PHE A 486 10.59 -10.86 23.75
CA PHE A 486 9.23 -11.06 24.23
C PHE A 486 8.97 -12.52 24.58
N LEU A 487 8.18 -12.73 25.62
CA LEU A 487 7.67 -14.05 25.97
C LEU A 487 6.79 -14.55 24.82
N GLY A 488 7.05 -15.77 24.35
CA GLY A 488 6.39 -16.32 23.16
C GLY A 488 7.37 -17.07 22.27
N ASN A 489 6.88 -18.06 21.54
CA ASN A 489 7.59 -18.67 20.43
C ASN A 489 7.43 -17.83 19.15
N HIS A 490 8.02 -18.29 18.05
CA HIS A 490 7.97 -17.58 16.77
C HIS A 490 6.56 -17.16 16.33
N SER A 491 5.56 -18.03 16.48
CA SER A 491 4.17 -17.78 16.08
C SER A 491 3.45 -16.81 17.02
N ASP A 492 3.80 -16.82 18.32
CA ASP A 492 3.30 -15.84 19.29
C ASP A 492 3.76 -14.43 18.91
N ILE A 493 5.06 -14.25 18.61
CA ILE A 493 5.60 -12.94 18.24
C ILE A 493 5.05 -12.45 16.90
N GLY A 494 4.80 -13.38 15.98
CA GLY A 494 4.11 -13.11 14.73
C GLY A 494 2.62 -12.80 14.88
N GLY A 495 2.02 -12.95 16.06
CA GLY A 495 0.59 -12.73 16.29
C GLY A 495 -0.32 -13.66 15.48
N SER A 496 0.21 -14.83 15.09
CA SER A 496 -0.52 -15.81 14.30
C SER A 496 -1.62 -16.46 15.15
N ILE A 497 -2.81 -16.58 14.56
CA ILE A 497 -3.94 -17.26 15.18
C ILE A 497 -4.06 -18.68 14.62
N PHE A 498 -4.34 -19.69 15.46
CA PHE A 498 -4.61 -21.04 14.99
C PHE A 498 -6.02 -21.50 15.41
N PRO A 499 -6.84 -22.04 14.49
CA PRO A 499 -8.16 -22.58 14.84
C PRO A 499 -8.11 -23.67 15.93
N LYS A 500 -7.01 -24.42 16.00
CA LYS A 500 -6.79 -25.45 17.03
C LYS A 500 -6.73 -24.86 18.45
N ASP A 501 -6.34 -23.60 18.61
CA ASP A 501 -6.17 -22.97 19.92
C ASP A 501 -7.50 -22.90 20.66
N LEU A 502 -8.59 -22.65 19.92
CA LEU A 502 -9.96 -22.61 20.46
C LEU A 502 -10.33 -23.88 21.24
N THR A 503 -9.71 -25.02 20.92
CA THR A 503 -10.01 -26.33 21.52
C THR A 503 -8.82 -26.97 22.23
N ALA A 504 -7.65 -26.31 22.24
CA ALA A 504 -6.42 -26.88 22.79
C ALA A 504 -6.56 -27.13 24.29
N SER A 505 -6.11 -28.30 24.75
CA SER A 505 -6.23 -28.69 26.16
C SER A 505 -5.44 -27.78 27.10
N HIS A 506 -4.32 -27.23 26.60
CA HIS A 506 -3.44 -26.29 27.29
C HIS A 506 -3.82 -24.82 27.09
N ASN A 507 -4.92 -24.50 26.40
CA ASN A 507 -5.43 -23.13 26.31
C ASN A 507 -6.17 -22.80 27.62
N PRO A 508 -5.70 -21.80 28.41
CA PRO A 508 -6.33 -21.45 29.68
C PRO A 508 -7.73 -20.86 29.49
N LEU A 509 -8.03 -20.29 28.32
CA LEU A 509 -9.35 -19.78 27.97
C LEU A 509 -9.85 -20.43 26.67
N ARG A 510 -10.36 -21.67 26.77
CA ARG A 510 -10.93 -22.37 25.62
C ARG A 510 -12.07 -21.58 24.99
N GLY A 511 -12.14 -21.61 23.66
CA GLY A 511 -13.07 -20.80 22.87
C GLY A 511 -12.55 -19.41 22.47
N SER A 512 -11.36 -19.01 22.93
CA SER A 512 -10.69 -17.80 22.47
C SER A 512 -9.28 -18.08 21.93
N TYR A 513 -8.80 -17.20 21.04
CA TYR A 513 -7.42 -17.23 20.54
C TYR A 513 -6.44 -16.69 21.58
N GLY A 514 -5.15 -17.03 21.42
CA GLY A 514 -4.08 -16.45 22.22
C GLY A 514 -3.81 -14.99 21.87
N ASP A 515 -3.48 -14.16 22.86
CA ASP A 515 -3.25 -12.72 22.68
C ASP A 515 -1.85 -12.24 23.07
N LEU A 516 -0.91 -13.15 23.39
CA LEU A 516 0.50 -12.80 23.67
C LEU A 516 1.14 -11.97 22.55
N GLY A 517 0.73 -12.21 21.30
CA GLY A 517 1.22 -11.46 20.14
C GLY A 517 0.82 -9.99 20.11
N ASN A 518 -0.15 -9.55 20.92
CA ASN A 518 -0.54 -8.14 20.98
C ASN A 518 0.55 -7.26 21.61
N ILE A 519 1.36 -7.82 22.52
CA ILE A 519 2.45 -7.09 23.19
C ILE A 519 3.55 -6.66 22.22
N PRO A 520 4.16 -7.56 21.42
CA PRO A 520 5.16 -7.14 20.44
C PRO A 520 4.58 -6.24 19.35
N LEU A 521 3.29 -6.37 18.99
CA LEU A 521 2.62 -5.45 18.07
C LEU A 521 2.55 -4.03 18.64
N ALA A 522 2.10 -3.89 19.89
CA ALA A 522 2.03 -2.59 20.57
C ALA A 522 3.42 -1.95 20.70
N TRP A 523 4.45 -2.74 21.03
CA TRP A 523 5.81 -2.22 21.12
C TRP A 523 6.34 -1.76 19.76
N ILE A 524 6.16 -2.53 18.67
CA ILE A 524 6.59 -2.11 17.32
C ILE A 524 5.79 -0.89 16.86
N TYR A 525 4.50 -0.80 17.19
CA TYR A 525 3.69 0.39 16.94
C TYR A 525 4.27 1.63 17.63
N ASP A 526 4.63 1.53 18.91
CA ASP A 526 5.22 2.64 19.68
C ASP A 526 6.58 3.07 19.10
N MET A 527 7.39 2.12 18.64
CA MET A 527 8.65 2.40 17.95
C MET A 527 8.43 3.13 16.61
N ALA A 528 7.39 2.76 15.86
CA ALA A 528 7.06 3.36 14.56
C ALA A 528 6.59 4.81 14.70
N ILE A 529 5.64 5.08 15.62
CA ILE A 529 5.18 6.45 15.87
C ILE A 529 6.30 7.34 16.43
N GLY A 530 7.26 6.75 17.16
CA GLY A 530 8.47 7.43 17.63
C GLY A 530 9.40 7.89 16.51
N THR A 531 9.22 7.37 15.29
CA THR A 531 9.89 7.81 14.06
C THR A 531 9.00 8.61 13.12
N GLU A 532 7.94 9.21 13.65
CA GLU A 532 7.00 10.06 12.91
C GLU A 532 6.16 9.32 11.85
N VAL A 533 6.12 7.98 11.91
CA VAL A 533 5.20 7.18 11.09
C VAL A 533 3.77 7.38 11.58
N GLN A 534 2.87 7.82 10.71
CA GLN A 534 1.45 8.01 11.01
C GLN A 534 0.73 6.68 10.93
N LEU A 535 0.34 6.18 12.10
CA LEU A 535 -0.46 4.98 12.25
C LEU A 535 -1.83 5.36 12.85
N LYS A 536 -2.88 4.66 12.42
CA LYS A 536 -4.19 4.67 13.05
C LYS A 536 -4.05 4.19 14.50
N PRO A 537 -4.89 4.65 15.43
CA PRO A 537 -4.87 4.16 16.80
C PRO A 537 -5.00 2.64 16.88
N LEU A 538 -4.24 1.99 17.77
CA LEU A 538 -4.28 0.53 17.97
C LEU A 538 -5.72 0.00 18.18
N ASN A 539 -6.58 0.78 18.86
CA ASN A 539 -7.98 0.38 19.10
C ASN A 539 -8.85 0.27 17.84
N SER A 540 -8.39 0.77 16.69
CA SER A 540 -9.03 0.54 15.39
C SER A 540 -9.03 -0.94 14.98
N LEU A 541 -8.13 -1.73 15.56
CA LEU A 541 -8.07 -3.19 15.48
C LEU A 541 -8.99 -3.86 16.53
N SER A 542 -10.26 -3.44 16.57
CA SER A 542 -11.23 -3.80 17.63
C SER A 542 -11.45 -5.30 17.84
N GLN A 543 -11.25 -6.12 16.80
CA GLN A 543 -11.30 -7.58 16.86
C GLN A 543 -10.21 -8.22 17.75
N TRP A 544 -9.14 -7.50 18.11
CA TRP A 544 -7.97 -8.04 18.82
C TRP A 544 -7.80 -7.59 20.27
N GLN A 545 -8.74 -6.77 20.80
CA GLN A 545 -8.78 -6.33 22.20
C GLN A 545 -7.41 -5.92 22.78
N LEU A 546 -6.67 -5.06 22.06
CA LEU A 546 -5.26 -4.74 22.31
C LEU A 546 -4.95 -4.03 23.66
N HIS A 547 -5.98 -3.68 24.43
CA HIS A 547 -5.82 -2.94 25.70
C HIS A 547 -5.64 -3.83 26.94
N THR A 548 -6.02 -5.10 26.85
CA THR A 548 -5.88 -6.06 27.96
C THR A 548 -5.50 -7.44 27.45
N LEU A 549 -4.49 -8.05 28.07
CA LEU A 549 -4.19 -9.47 27.87
C LEU A 549 -5.20 -10.30 28.66
N GLN A 550 -6.00 -11.09 27.96
CA GLN A 550 -7.05 -11.94 28.49
C GLN A 550 -6.74 -13.43 28.35
N ASN A 551 -6.03 -13.82 27.29
CA ASN A 551 -5.64 -15.20 27.02
C ASN A 551 -4.16 -15.31 26.62
N PRO A 552 -3.23 -15.20 27.58
CA PRO A 552 -1.79 -15.27 27.33
C PRO A 552 -1.33 -16.71 26.99
N LEU A 553 -1.80 -17.24 25.87
CA LEU A 553 -1.52 -18.59 25.41
C LEU A 553 -0.14 -18.66 24.75
N LEU A 554 0.76 -19.42 25.35
CA LEU A 554 2.04 -19.78 24.72
C LEU A 554 1.83 -20.96 23.76
N HIS A 555 1.99 -20.72 22.46
CA HIS A 555 1.88 -21.78 21.48
C HIS A 555 2.99 -22.84 21.66
N MET A 556 2.70 -24.08 21.25
CA MET A 556 3.65 -25.23 21.24
C MET A 556 4.23 -25.65 22.61
N ASN A 557 3.71 -25.16 23.74
CA ASN A 557 4.25 -25.48 25.08
C ASN A 557 4.38 -27.00 25.33
N GLY A 558 3.32 -27.78 25.07
CA GLY A 558 3.32 -29.23 25.27
C GLY A 558 4.27 -30.02 24.34
N GLN A 559 4.62 -29.46 23.17
CA GLN A 559 5.60 -30.10 22.29
C GLN A 559 7.02 -30.01 22.87
N PHE A 560 7.37 -28.92 23.57
CA PHE A 560 8.68 -28.79 24.22
C PHE A 560 8.85 -29.75 25.40
N GLU A 561 7.80 -29.97 26.20
CA GLU A 561 7.84 -30.95 27.30
C GLU A 561 8.00 -32.40 26.79
N SER A 562 7.31 -32.72 25.70
CA SER A 562 7.45 -34.02 25.02
C SER A 562 8.84 -34.21 24.38
N ASP A 563 9.50 -33.13 23.96
CA ASP A 563 10.84 -33.19 23.37
C ASP A 563 11.93 -33.44 24.42
N LYS A 564 11.84 -32.78 25.59
CA LYS A 564 12.74 -33.04 26.73
C LYS A 564 12.75 -34.52 27.14
N THR A 565 11.61 -35.18 27.00
CA THR A 565 11.43 -36.60 27.35
C THR A 565 11.80 -37.54 26.21
N SER A 566 11.58 -37.16 24.94
CA SER A 566 11.85 -38.00 23.77
C SER A 566 13.24 -37.80 23.12
N GLY A 567 13.93 -36.70 23.44
CA GLY A 567 15.25 -36.37 22.90
C GLY A 567 15.26 -35.99 21.41
N SER A 568 14.14 -35.47 20.86
CA SER A 568 14.08 -35.13 19.44
C SER A 568 15.04 -33.99 19.09
N ARG A 569 15.69 -34.11 17.92
CA ARG A 569 16.76 -33.17 17.51
C ARG A 569 16.24 -31.84 16.94
N LEU A 570 14.94 -31.75 16.62
CA LEU A 570 14.35 -30.58 15.95
C LEU A 570 14.08 -29.41 16.91
N LEU A 571 13.94 -29.66 18.22
CA LEU A 571 13.64 -28.65 19.24
C LEU A 571 14.82 -28.39 20.21
N LEU A 572 16.06 -28.66 19.77
CA LEU A 572 17.30 -28.54 20.56
C LEU A 572 17.82 -27.10 20.80
N ASP A 573 16.91 -26.14 20.99
CA ASP A 573 17.17 -24.70 21.06
C ASP A 573 17.67 -24.10 19.72
N ARG A 574 17.20 -22.90 19.39
CA ARG A 574 17.61 -22.25 18.13
C ARG A 574 19.00 -21.62 18.25
N LYS A 575 19.70 -21.59 17.13
CA LYS A 575 20.99 -20.88 17.02
C LYS A 575 20.75 -19.40 16.77
N ILE A 576 21.65 -18.57 17.31
CA ILE A 576 21.75 -17.15 16.99
C ILE A 576 22.94 -16.96 16.06
N TYR A 577 22.75 -16.14 15.03
CA TYR A 577 23.81 -15.68 14.14
C TYR A 577 23.87 -14.16 14.14
N SER A 578 25.08 -13.62 14.00
CA SER A 578 25.25 -12.20 13.68
C SER A 578 24.80 -11.91 12.24
N THR A 579 24.67 -10.63 11.90
CA THR A 579 24.43 -10.17 10.52
C THR A 579 25.47 -10.64 9.52
N LYS A 580 26.66 -11.03 9.97
CA LYS A 580 27.75 -11.61 9.16
C LYS A 580 27.70 -13.14 9.04
N GLY A 581 26.67 -13.77 9.60
CA GLY A 581 26.52 -15.23 9.61
C GLY A 581 27.40 -15.94 10.64
N GLU A 582 28.04 -15.21 11.55
CA GLU A 582 28.86 -15.81 12.61
C GLU A 582 27.96 -16.36 13.71
N SER A 583 28.19 -17.61 14.12
CA SER A 583 27.40 -18.23 15.19
C SER A 583 27.69 -17.57 16.54
N GLN A 584 26.67 -17.03 17.18
CA GLN A 584 26.71 -16.51 18.55
C GLN A 584 26.27 -17.56 19.59
N GLY A 585 26.10 -18.81 19.16
CA GLY A 585 25.75 -19.93 20.01
C GLY A 585 24.25 -20.22 20.06
N LEU A 586 23.81 -20.85 21.15
CA LEU A 586 22.41 -21.22 21.36
C LEU A 586 21.68 -20.10 22.10
N GLN A 587 20.46 -19.76 21.68
CA GLN A 587 19.71 -18.66 22.27
C GLN A 587 19.58 -18.78 23.78
N SER A 588 19.27 -19.96 24.30
CA SER A 588 19.14 -20.22 25.74
C SER A 588 20.33 -19.79 26.59
N ARG A 589 21.52 -19.72 25.99
CA ARG A 589 22.78 -19.34 26.67
C ARG A 589 23.17 -17.89 26.43
N HIS A 590 22.44 -17.17 25.58
CA HIS A 590 22.75 -15.80 25.22
C HIS A 590 22.40 -14.84 26.36
N GLU A 591 23.29 -13.91 26.69
CA GLU A 591 23.15 -13.05 27.87
C GLU A 591 21.94 -12.12 27.76
N GLU A 592 21.71 -11.53 26.58
CA GLU A 592 20.62 -10.56 26.35
C GLU A 592 19.32 -11.20 25.81
N LEU A 593 19.34 -12.47 25.37
CA LEU A 593 18.21 -13.08 24.64
C LEU A 593 17.87 -14.50 25.11
N GLY A 594 18.54 -14.97 26.16
CA GLY A 594 18.50 -16.36 26.60
C GLY A 594 17.69 -16.61 27.86
N ALA A 595 18.09 -17.64 28.61
CA ALA A 595 17.33 -18.14 29.73
C ALA A 595 17.15 -17.14 30.87
N SER A 596 18.11 -16.22 31.07
CA SER A 596 18.02 -15.19 32.11
C SER A 596 16.86 -14.23 31.84
N LEU A 597 16.81 -13.65 30.63
CA LEU A 597 15.73 -12.75 30.23
C LEU A 597 14.38 -13.47 30.21
N ARG A 598 14.33 -14.70 29.69
CA ARG A 598 13.12 -15.54 29.78
C ARG A 598 12.58 -15.66 31.20
N LYS A 599 13.44 -15.97 32.18
CA LYS A 599 13.03 -16.13 33.58
C LYS A 599 12.46 -14.84 34.16
N GLN A 600 13.01 -13.69 33.77
CA GLN A 600 12.47 -12.39 34.18
C GLN A 600 11.06 -12.20 33.61
N HIS A 601 10.85 -12.44 32.32
CA HIS A 601 9.53 -12.29 31.69
C HIS A 601 8.49 -13.29 32.21
N VAL A 602 8.87 -14.54 32.48
CA VAL A 602 7.99 -15.57 33.07
C VAL A 602 7.54 -15.18 34.49
N ALA A 603 8.34 -14.41 35.25
CA ALA A 603 7.90 -13.93 36.57
C ALA A 603 6.77 -12.89 36.51
N PHE A 604 6.54 -12.26 35.34
CA PHE A 604 5.47 -11.27 35.12
C PHE A 604 4.25 -11.85 34.39
N VAL A 605 4.32 -13.11 33.96
CA VAL A 605 3.21 -13.82 33.33
C VAL A 605 2.90 -15.02 34.21
N ASP A 606 1.86 -14.90 35.03
CA ASP A 606 1.43 -15.94 35.95
C ASP A 606 0.86 -17.13 35.16
N PHE A 607 1.76 -17.96 34.61
CA PHE A 607 1.38 -19.27 34.18
C PHE A 607 1.14 -20.09 35.44
N GLN A 608 -0.12 -20.35 35.77
CA GLN A 608 -0.41 -21.61 36.44
C GLN A 608 -0.09 -22.74 35.45
N ILE A 609 1.19 -23.06 35.33
CA ILE A 609 1.64 -24.37 34.88
C ILE A 609 1.11 -25.29 35.97
N SER A 610 0.05 -26.03 35.67
CA SER A 610 -0.64 -26.89 36.63
C SER A 610 0.34 -27.70 37.47
N ALA A 611 0.02 -27.81 38.76
CA ALA A 611 0.76 -28.53 39.80
C ALA A 611 1.18 -29.96 39.43
#